data_AF-A0A372NMA7-F1
#
_entry.id   AF-A0A372NMA7-F1
#
_cell.length_a   1.000
_cell.length_b   1.000
_cell.length_c   1.000
_cell.angle_alpha   90.00
_cell.angle_beta   90.00
_cell.angle_gamma   90.00
#
_symmetry.space_group_name_H-M   'P 1'
#
loop_
_entity.id
_entity.type
_entity.pdbx_description
1 polymer ?
#
loop_
_entity_poly.entity_id
_entity_poly.type
_entity_poly.pdbx_seq_one_letter_code
_entity_poly.pdbx_strand_id
1 'polypeptide(L)' 'MPKHGNNLRLDDGVFVFRKPGGQSFQSYYEEIYQAVILNVERIRQRKTDLHFSVWSSYQERDFKILKS' A
#
# COMPACT_ATOMS: atom_id res chain seq x y z
N MET A 1 15.10 -0.77 -9.01
CA MET A 1 13.93 -1.60 -8.64
C MET A 1 13.14 -0.89 -7.55
N PRO A 2 11.80 -0.88 -7.58
CA PRO A 2 11.02 -0.22 -6.53
C PRO A 2 11.24 -0.93 -5.18
N LYS A 3 11.57 -0.15 -4.16
CA LYS A 3 12.01 -0.58 -2.82
C LYS A 3 11.08 -1.62 -2.15
N HIS A 4 9.79 -1.61 -2.49
CA HIS A 4 8.74 -2.46 -1.91
C HIS A 4 8.08 -3.41 -2.91
N GLY A 5 8.56 -3.48 -4.16
CA GLY A 5 7.89 -4.23 -5.22
C GLY A 5 7.69 -5.71 -4.90
N ASN A 6 8.65 -6.33 -4.21
CA ASN A 6 8.60 -7.74 -3.79
C ASN A 6 7.62 -8.00 -2.64
N ASN A 7 7.15 -6.94 -1.97
CA ASN A 7 6.26 -7.02 -0.81
C ASN A 7 4.80 -6.78 -1.18
N LEU A 8 4.52 -6.37 -2.42
CA LEU A 8 3.17 -6.10 -2.92
C LEU A 8 2.57 -7.36 -3.56
N ARG A 9 1.35 -7.71 -3.16
CA ARG A 9 0.54 -8.77 -3.75
C ARG A 9 -0.88 -8.26 -4.02
N LEU A 10 -1.60 -8.96 -4.87
CA LEU A 10 -3.04 -8.76 -5.05
C LEU A 10 -3.73 -9.96 -4.41
N ASP A 11 -4.36 -9.76 -3.25
CA ASP A 11 -5.08 -10.78 -2.51
C ASP A 11 -6.58 -10.38 -2.53
N ASP A 12 -7.46 -11.21 -3.08
CA ASP A 12 -8.91 -10.98 -3.20
C ASP A 12 -9.32 -9.60 -3.78
N GLY A 13 -8.52 -9.09 -4.73
CA GLY A 13 -8.76 -7.79 -5.38
C GLY A 13 -8.27 -6.57 -4.58
N VAL A 14 -7.58 -6.80 -3.45
CA VAL A 14 -6.94 -5.77 -2.64
C VAL A 14 -5.42 -5.84 -2.80
N PHE A 15 -4.79 -4.67 -2.96
CA PHE A 15 -3.34 -4.58 -3.02
C PHE A 15 -2.75 -4.65 -1.60
N VAL A 16 -2.08 -5.76 -1.28
CA VAL A 16 -1.53 -6.01 0.06
C VAL A 16 -0.01 -5.85 0.09
N PHE A 17 0.48 -4.97 0.95
CA PHE A 17 1.90 -4.80 1.26
C PHE A 17 2.25 -5.59 2.52
N ARG A 18 3.06 -6.64 2.38
CA ARG A 18 3.48 -7.49 3.51
C ARG A 18 4.76 -6.95 4.13
N LYS A 19 4.67 -6.56 5.41
CA LYS A 19 5.79 -5.97 6.15
C LYS A 19 6.94 -6.97 6.33
N PRO A 20 8.17 -6.66 5.89
CA PRO A 20 9.34 -7.50 6.14
C PRO A 20 9.69 -7.56 7.64
N GLY A 21 10.33 -8.64 8.07
CA GLY A 21 10.86 -8.78 9.44
C GLY A 21 11.90 -7.69 9.78
N GLY A 22 11.99 -7.30 11.05
CA GLY A 22 12.99 -6.32 11.51
C GLY A 22 12.62 -4.84 11.35
N GLN A 23 11.46 -4.52 10.76
CA GLN A 23 10.94 -3.15 10.67
C GLN A 23 9.68 -2.98 11.54
N SER A 24 9.52 -1.80 12.15
CA SER A 24 8.30 -1.38 12.84
C SER A 24 7.12 -1.32 11.86
N PHE A 25 5.95 -1.80 12.29
CA PHE A 25 4.73 -1.73 11.49
C PHE A 25 4.33 -0.29 11.16
N GLN A 26 4.36 0.60 12.14
CA GLN A 26 3.96 1.99 11.94
C GLN A 26 4.87 2.68 10.91
N SER A 27 6.18 2.51 11.03
CA SER A 27 7.14 3.11 10.10
C SER A 27 7.01 2.54 8.68
N TYR A 28 6.74 1.23 8.56
CA TYR A 28 6.50 0.62 7.25
C TYR A 28 5.19 1.11 6.62
N TYR A 29 4.12 1.21 7.42
CA TYR A 29 2.83 1.74 6.97
C TYR A 29 2.97 3.18 6.45
N GLU A 30 3.64 4.06 7.19
CA GLU A 30 3.85 5.45 6.79
C GLU A 30 4.64 5.55 5.47
N GLU A 31 5.68 4.72 5.33
CA GLU A 31 6.48 4.67 4.10
C GLU A 31 5.65 4.22 2.89
N ILE A 32 4.85 3.15 3.05
CA ILE A 32 3.96 2.65 1.99
C ILE A 32 2.89 3.68 1.66
N TYR A 33 2.25 4.26 2.66
CA TYR A 33 1.19 5.26 2.47
C TYR A 33 1.71 6.45 1.64
N GLN A 34 2.85 7.01 2.03
CA GLN A 34 3.47 8.13 1.31
C GLN A 34 3.86 7.74 -0.12
N ALA A 35 4.46 6.56 -0.30
CA ALA A 35 4.84 6.07 -1.62
C ALA A 35 3.61 5.88 -2.53
N VAL A 36 2.52 5.31 -2.01
CA VAL A 36 1.29 5.10 -2.79
C VAL A 36 0.68 6.44 -3.17
N ILE A 37 0.49 7.36 -2.21
CA ILE A 37 -0.09 8.68 -2.49
C ILE A 37 0.68 9.41 -3.60
N LEU A 38 2.02 9.50 -3.49
CA LEU A 38 2.86 10.19 -4.47
C LEU A 38 2.79 9.59 -5.88
N ASN A 39 2.64 8.27 -6.00
CA ASN A 39 2.55 7.62 -7.31
C ASN A 39 1.13 7.70 -7.87
N VAL A 40 0.14 7.61 -7.00
CA VAL A 40 -1.27 7.62 -7.37
C VAL A 40 -1.73 9.01 -7.83
N GLU A 41 -1.24 10.09 -7.21
CA GLU A 41 -1.52 11.47 -7.64
C GLU A 41 -1.06 11.76 -9.08
N ARG A 42 -0.09 10.99 -9.60
CA ARG A 42 0.38 11.13 -10.99
C ARG A 42 -0.59 10.53 -12.00
N ILE A 43 -1.54 9.70 -11.57
CA ILE A 43 -2.53 9.07 -12.43
C ILE A 43 -3.72 10.03 -12.62
N ARG A 44 -3.78 10.71 -13.77
CA ARG A 44 -4.88 11.62 -14.11
C ARG A 44 -6.16 10.83 -14.48
N GLN A 45 -7.32 11.38 -14.14
CA GLN A 45 -8.66 10.85 -14.51
C GLN A 45 -8.90 9.40 -14.06
N ARG A 46 -8.61 9.10 -12.80
CA ARG A 46 -8.78 7.74 -12.31
C ARG A 46 -10.28 7.42 -12.18
N LYS A 47 -10.75 6.38 -12.88
CA LYS A 47 -12.17 5.97 -12.87
C LYS A 47 -12.56 5.01 -11.74
N THR A 48 -11.58 4.50 -10.99
CA THR A 48 -11.78 3.52 -9.92
C THR A 48 -11.21 4.02 -8.60
N ASP A 49 -11.78 3.57 -7.48
CA ASP A 49 -11.09 3.72 -6.21
C ASP A 49 -9.96 2.68 -6.13
N LEU A 50 -8.92 3.00 -5.36
CA LEU A 50 -7.83 2.08 -5.09
C LEU A 50 -7.86 1.69 -3.61
N HIS A 51 -7.82 0.39 -3.35
CA HIS A 51 -7.82 -0.17 -2.00
C HIS A 51 -6.48 -0.86 -1.74
N PHE A 52 -5.86 -0.51 -0.61
CA PHE A 52 -4.58 -1.03 -0.18
C PHE A 52 -4.66 -1.51 1.27
N SER A 53 -3.92 -2.57 1.58
CA SER A 53 -3.72 -3.07 2.94
C SER A 53 -2.23 -3.18 3.23
N VAL A 54 -1.83 -2.82 4.45
CA VAL A 54 -0.49 -3.10 4.99
C VAL A 54 -0.64 -4.17 6.06
N TRP A 55 -0.01 -5.32 5.83
CA TRP A 55 -0.20 -6.52 6.65
C TRP A 55 1.09 -7.00 7.30
N SER A 56 0.96 -7.56 8.50
CA SER A 56 1.95 -8.33 9.23
C SER A 56 1.26 -9.42 10.06
N SER A 57 2.01 -10.37 10.61
CA SER A 57 1.44 -11.48 11.40
C SER A 57 0.58 -11.07 12.60
N TYR A 58 0.68 -9.82 13.06
CA TYR A 58 0.01 -9.33 14.27
C TYR A 58 -0.85 -8.08 14.03
N GLN A 59 -0.70 -7.42 12.88
CA GLN A 59 -1.30 -6.12 12.61
C GLN A 59 -1.63 -5.98 11.14
N GLU A 60 -2.79 -5.39 10.87
CA GLU A 60 -3.26 -5.03 9.55
C GLU A 60 -3.81 -3.61 9.59
N ARG A 61 -3.59 -2.84 8.51
CA ARG A 61 -4.17 -1.52 8.35
C ARG A 61 -4.48 -1.25 6.88
N ASP A 62 -5.73 -0.90 6.65
CA ASP A 62 -6.24 -0.58 5.33
C ASP A 62 -6.26 0.92 5.07
N PHE A 63 -6.13 1.30 3.80
CA PHE A 63 -6.40 2.65 3.34
C PHE A 63 -6.91 2.65 1.90
N LYS A 64 -7.77 3.64 1.61
CA LYS A 64 -8.44 3.78 0.32
C LYS A 64 -8.16 5.15 -0.27
N ILE A 65 -7.87 5.18 -1.57
CA ILE A 65 -7.74 6.43 -2.32
C ILE A 65 -8.91 6.50 -3.28
N LEU A 66 -9.81 7.45 -3.02
CA LEU A 66 -11.03 7.67 -3.80
C LEU A 66 -10.72 8.25 -5.16
N LYS A 67 -11.40 7.80 -6.22
CA LYS A 67 -11.29 8.34 -7.59
C LYS A 67 -11.29 9.87 -7.65
N SER A 68 -10.49 10.42 -8.55
CA SER A 68 -10.31 11.86 -8.80
C SER A 68 -10.87 12.28 -10.15
#